data_AF-A0A3C1PXB4-F1
#
_entry.id   AF-A0A3C1PXB4-F1
#
_cell.length_a   1.000
_cell.length_b   1.000
_cell.length_c   1.000
_cell.angle_alpha   90.00
_cell.angle_beta   90.00
_cell.angle_gamma   90.00
#
_symmetry.space_group_name_H-M   'P 1'
#
loop_
_entity.id
_entity.type
_entity.pdbx_description
1 polymer ?
#
loop_
_entity_poly.entity_id
_entity_poly.type
_entity_poly.pdbx_seq_one_letter_code
_entity_poly.pdbx_strand_id
1 'polypeptide(L)'
;MKRFLSILLAPILAAGDVTFEKEIKPLLEDYCFDCHGDGASKGDFTMDEYDNLSAHLDDIDHWLAVWRNVRSQIMPPPKKDQPDLAEKRQLMGWIEKRVFKLDPNNPDPGRVTIRRLNRVEYYYAIKDLLGVEYETSENFPADDTGYGFDTIGDVLSISPLLMEKYLEAASTVAEKALPKGVALQTPVRFFEGSRFREHGDEVQQADRMKFKEERKVYLKGDAPVKGVYQVTLDYAIRGLTNQRARLELWMNGKKIAERTVGWDQRDTIKMGGQADLIKGSNTVEVRIRPKNSPGERQGEQSVVLKGVTIRGPLNGSYKEYPKGYSMIMVDGPAPEKMRERELYARKIIRSFVSRAFRRPLDRGTVTRLVEMAMQVDQSPGQSFEDGIKHAMTAVLASPRFLFRAEIQPEPNNSGKSVMLDEYALAARLSFFLWSSVPDDELLSLAFKNQLRNNLGVQIDRMIASSKSRRFVNNFVGQWLQARDVEN
;
A
#
# COMPACT_ATOMS: atom_id res chain seq x y z
N MET A 1 -33.74 -48.61 -44.56
CA MET A 1 -34.19 -48.92 -43.19
C MET A 1 -33.41 -48.07 -42.21
N LYS A 2 -34.07 -47.09 -41.58
CA LYS A 2 -33.46 -46.14 -40.63
C LYS A 2 -33.15 -46.86 -39.32
N ARG A 3 -31.87 -46.93 -38.93
CA ARG A 3 -31.46 -47.37 -37.59
C ARG A 3 -31.54 -46.17 -36.65
N PHE A 4 -32.50 -46.21 -35.72
CA PHE A 4 -32.58 -45.29 -34.59
C PHE A 4 -31.39 -45.55 -33.66
N LEU A 5 -30.56 -44.53 -33.46
CA LEU A 5 -29.52 -44.50 -32.44
C LEU A 5 -30.16 -43.93 -31.17
N SER A 6 -30.61 -44.79 -30.26
CA SER A 6 -31.06 -44.37 -28.93
C SER A 6 -29.84 -44.00 -28.09
N ILE A 7 -29.56 -42.70 -27.98
CA ILE A 7 -28.64 -42.17 -26.99
C ILE A 7 -29.38 -42.23 -25.65
N LEU A 8 -29.01 -43.18 -24.79
CA LEU A 8 -29.38 -43.18 -23.39
C LEU A 8 -28.76 -41.94 -22.73
N LEU A 9 -29.58 -40.91 -22.52
CA LEU A 9 -29.29 -39.85 -21.57
C LEU A 9 -29.25 -40.49 -20.17
N ALA A 10 -28.05 -40.73 -19.63
CA ALA A 10 -27.90 -40.95 -18.21
C ALA A 10 -28.30 -39.65 -17.50
N PRO A 11 -29.23 -39.69 -16.52
CA PRO A 11 -29.51 -38.50 -15.73
C PRO A 11 -28.26 -38.19 -14.92
N ILE A 12 -27.71 -36.98 -15.10
CA ILE A 12 -26.79 -36.39 -14.14
C ILE A 12 -27.61 -36.26 -12.86
N LEU A 13 -27.39 -37.17 -11.90
CA LEU A 13 -27.94 -37.01 -10.56
C LEU A 13 -27.43 -35.66 -10.03
N ALA A 14 -28.35 -34.73 -9.81
CA ALA A 14 -28.11 -33.64 -8.89
C ALA A 14 -27.68 -34.27 -7.56
N ALA A 15 -26.48 -33.94 -7.09
CA ALA A 15 -26.00 -34.37 -5.78
C ALA A 15 -27.02 -33.91 -4.73
N GLY A 16 -27.75 -34.88 -4.17
CA GLY A 16 -28.67 -34.64 -3.06
C GLY A 16 -27.90 -34.06 -1.87
N ASP A 17 -28.56 -33.23 -1.09
CA ASP A 17 -27.99 -32.70 0.13
C ASP A 17 -27.58 -33.84 1.07
N VAL A 18 -26.28 -33.96 1.34
CA VAL A 18 -25.70 -34.83 2.38
C VAL A 18 -26.44 -34.57 3.69
N THR A 19 -27.24 -35.53 4.15
CA THR A 19 -27.96 -35.43 5.43
C THR A 19 -27.11 -36.03 6.53
N PHE A 20 -26.90 -35.29 7.62
CA PHE A 20 -26.10 -35.72 8.76
C PHE A 20 -26.41 -37.15 9.22
N GLU A 21 -27.68 -37.48 9.43
CA GLU A 21 -28.12 -38.79 9.92
C GLU A 21 -27.74 -39.97 9.01
N LYS A 22 -27.72 -39.77 7.69
CA LYS A 22 -27.50 -40.87 6.73
C LYS A 22 -26.04 -41.04 6.34
N GLU A 23 -25.27 -39.96 6.41
CA GLU A 23 -23.98 -39.89 5.71
C GLU A 23 -22.82 -39.45 6.61
N ILE A 24 -23.11 -38.76 7.72
CA ILE A 24 -22.07 -38.22 8.60
C ILE A 24 -22.06 -38.95 9.93
N LYS A 25 -23.24 -39.18 10.51
CA LYS A 25 -23.41 -39.91 11.76
C LYS A 25 -22.77 -41.31 11.71
N PRO A 26 -22.96 -42.13 10.66
CA PRO A 26 -22.28 -43.42 10.57
C PRO A 26 -20.75 -43.29 10.59
N LEU A 27 -20.19 -42.28 9.92
CA LEU A 27 -18.74 -42.04 9.94
C LEU A 27 -18.23 -41.66 11.33
N LEU A 28 -19.01 -40.90 12.11
CA LEU A 28 -18.64 -40.56 13.48
C LEU A 28 -18.75 -41.77 14.41
N GLU A 29 -19.79 -42.58 14.25
CA GLU A 29 -19.99 -43.82 15.01
C GLU A 29 -18.86 -44.82 14.73
N ASP A 30 -18.51 -45.04 13.46
CA ASP A 30 -17.50 -46.02 13.05
C ASP A 30 -16.08 -45.63 13.47
N TYR A 31 -15.73 -44.35 13.40
CA TYR A 31 -14.33 -43.91 13.52
C TYR A 31 -13.99 -43.13 14.79
N CYS A 32 -15.00 -42.61 15.50
CA CYS A 32 -14.76 -41.59 16.53
C CYS A 32 -15.42 -41.90 17.89
N PHE A 33 -16.64 -42.47 17.93
CA PHE A 33 -17.42 -42.67 19.17
C PHE A 33 -16.73 -43.62 20.14
N ASP A 34 -15.99 -44.60 19.62
CA ASP A 34 -15.11 -45.52 20.36
C ASP A 34 -14.19 -44.86 21.41
N CYS A 35 -13.83 -43.60 21.22
CA CYS A 35 -12.90 -42.85 22.08
C CYS A 35 -13.43 -41.51 22.55
N HIS A 36 -14.43 -40.98 21.84
CA HIS A 36 -14.98 -39.65 22.04
C HIS A 36 -16.49 -39.69 22.20
N GLY A 37 -17.11 -40.83 22.52
CA GLY A 37 -18.56 -40.92 22.76
C GLY A 37 -18.88 -42.03 23.76
N ASP A 38 -20.15 -42.20 24.07
CA ASP A 38 -20.72 -43.14 25.03
C ASP A 38 -20.04 -43.07 26.42
N GLY A 39 -19.72 -41.86 26.87
CA GLY A 39 -19.03 -41.58 28.14
C GLY A 39 -17.50 -41.58 28.06
N ALA A 40 -16.93 -41.79 26.86
CA ALA A 40 -15.49 -41.65 26.61
C ALA A 40 -15.12 -40.23 26.17
N SER A 41 -14.04 -39.69 26.75
CA SER A 41 -13.59 -38.31 26.52
C SER A 41 -12.07 -38.21 26.30
N LYS A 42 -11.50 -39.06 25.44
CA LYS A 42 -10.04 -39.04 25.23
C LYS A 42 -9.58 -37.69 24.71
N GLY A 43 -8.49 -37.17 25.27
CA GLY A 43 -7.95 -35.86 24.89
C GLY A 43 -8.87 -34.69 25.25
N ASP A 44 -9.68 -34.85 26.31
CA ASP A 44 -10.65 -33.87 26.80
C ASP A 44 -11.66 -33.43 25.72
N PHE A 45 -12.03 -34.38 24.85
CA PHE A 45 -12.96 -34.17 23.74
C PHE A 45 -14.02 -35.27 23.73
N THR A 46 -15.31 -34.89 23.70
CA THR A 46 -16.47 -35.80 23.68
C THR A 46 -17.54 -35.33 22.69
N MET A 47 -18.21 -36.33 22.12
CA MET A 47 -19.32 -36.30 21.18
C MET A 47 -20.64 -36.78 21.82
N ASP A 48 -20.75 -36.72 23.15
CA ASP A 48 -21.97 -37.13 23.89
C ASP A 48 -22.99 -36.01 24.10
N GLU A 49 -22.60 -34.75 23.95
CA GLU A 49 -23.46 -33.58 24.18
C GLU A 49 -24.42 -33.25 22.99
N TYR A 50 -24.73 -34.22 22.11
CA TYR A 50 -25.19 -33.96 20.73
C TYR A 50 -26.55 -34.58 20.37
N ASP A 51 -27.49 -34.62 21.31
CA ASP A 51 -28.82 -35.21 21.11
C ASP A 51 -29.64 -34.59 19.95
N ASN A 52 -29.22 -33.43 19.40
CA ASN A 52 -29.89 -32.75 18.30
C ASN A 52 -28.91 -32.06 17.34
N LEU A 53 -29.00 -32.40 16.05
CA LEU A 53 -28.25 -31.80 14.95
C LEU A 53 -28.35 -30.27 14.87
N SER A 54 -29.51 -29.67 15.16
CA SER A 54 -29.65 -28.21 15.06
C SER A 54 -28.89 -27.46 16.14
N ALA A 55 -28.77 -28.03 17.35
CA ALA A 55 -27.94 -27.47 18.43
C ALA A 55 -26.44 -27.61 18.11
N HIS A 56 -26.09 -28.65 17.36
CA HIS A 56 -24.71 -29.00 17.02
C HIS A 56 -24.09 -28.12 15.92
N LEU A 57 -24.89 -27.60 14.97
CA LEU A 57 -24.38 -26.73 13.91
C LEU A 57 -23.89 -25.37 14.43
N ASP A 58 -24.27 -24.99 15.66
CA ASP A 58 -23.87 -23.72 16.28
C ASP A 58 -22.57 -23.83 17.10
N ASP A 59 -22.09 -25.05 17.41
CA ASP A 59 -20.80 -25.29 18.08
C ASP A 59 -19.63 -25.37 17.07
N ILE A 60 -19.25 -24.20 16.57
CA ILE A 60 -18.21 -24.06 15.54
C ILE A 60 -16.84 -24.54 16.06
N ASP A 61 -16.51 -24.29 17.33
CA ASP A 61 -15.19 -24.60 17.89
C ASP A 61 -14.97 -26.12 17.99
N HIS A 62 -16.01 -26.86 18.38
CA HIS A 62 -15.95 -28.31 18.48
C HIS A 62 -15.74 -28.96 17.10
N TRP A 63 -16.51 -28.52 16.10
CA TRP A 63 -16.36 -28.98 14.72
C TRP A 63 -15.05 -28.55 14.06
N LEU A 64 -14.51 -27.39 14.43
CA LEU A 64 -13.19 -26.94 14.00
C LEU A 64 -12.09 -27.86 14.52
N ALA A 65 -12.22 -28.38 15.73
CA ALA A 65 -11.29 -29.39 16.26
C ALA A 65 -11.39 -30.71 15.48
N VAL A 66 -12.60 -31.21 15.18
CA VAL A 66 -12.80 -32.42 14.35
C VAL A 66 -12.16 -32.22 12.98
N TRP A 67 -12.53 -31.15 12.29
CA TRP A 67 -12.04 -30.86 10.93
C TRP A 67 -10.52 -30.73 10.88
N ARG A 68 -9.89 -30.02 11.84
CA ARG A 68 -8.43 -29.86 11.90
C ARG A 68 -7.71 -31.20 12.09
N ASN A 69 -8.21 -32.06 12.98
CA ASN A 69 -7.57 -33.34 13.28
C ASN A 69 -7.75 -34.37 12.15
N VAL A 70 -8.92 -34.41 11.52
CA VAL A 70 -9.16 -35.25 10.32
C VAL A 70 -8.31 -34.77 9.15
N ARG A 71 -8.29 -33.45 8.89
CA ARG A 71 -7.48 -32.84 7.81
C ARG A 71 -5.99 -33.09 8.00
N SER A 72 -5.51 -33.04 9.24
CA SER A 72 -4.09 -33.26 9.58
C SER A 72 -3.72 -34.73 9.74
N GLN A 73 -4.67 -35.66 9.53
CA GLN A 73 -4.49 -37.10 9.69
C GLN A 73 -4.02 -37.52 11.09
N ILE A 74 -4.38 -36.73 12.11
CA ILE A 74 -4.09 -37.04 13.51
C ILE A 74 -5.17 -37.98 14.07
N MET A 75 -6.41 -37.80 13.59
CA MET A 75 -7.56 -38.62 13.97
C MET A 75 -8.21 -39.33 12.77
N PRO A 76 -8.64 -40.58 12.94
CA PRO A 76 -8.41 -41.44 14.12
C PRO A 76 -6.91 -41.80 14.30
N PRO A 77 -6.44 -42.21 15.49
CA PRO A 77 -5.04 -42.58 15.70
C PRO A 77 -4.60 -43.75 14.80
N PRO A 78 -3.31 -43.90 14.44
CA PRO A 78 -2.85 -44.90 13.47
C PRO A 78 -3.16 -46.37 13.78
N LYS A 79 -3.54 -46.69 15.03
CA LYS A 79 -3.90 -48.05 15.48
C LYS A 79 -5.41 -48.34 15.41
N LYS A 80 -6.21 -47.39 14.95
CA LYS A 80 -7.66 -47.50 14.80
C LYS A 80 -8.04 -47.50 13.32
N ASP A 81 -9.24 -47.98 13.04
CA ASP A 81 -9.79 -47.95 11.69
C ASP A 81 -9.80 -46.52 11.16
N GLN A 82 -9.46 -46.38 9.89
CA GLN A 82 -9.27 -45.09 9.24
C GLN A 82 -10.34 -44.92 8.18
N PRO A 83 -11.00 -43.76 8.11
CA PRO A 83 -11.83 -43.43 6.96
C PRO A 83 -10.95 -43.30 5.72
N ASP A 84 -11.50 -43.71 4.58
CA ASP A 84 -10.84 -43.58 3.29
C ASP A 84 -10.81 -42.11 2.82
N LEU A 85 -10.21 -41.85 1.65
CA LEU A 85 -10.11 -40.49 1.12
C LEU A 85 -11.46 -39.89 0.70
N ALA A 86 -12.42 -40.71 0.30
CA ALA A 86 -13.76 -40.25 -0.07
C ALA A 86 -14.56 -39.88 1.18
N GLU A 87 -14.53 -40.73 2.21
CA GLU A 87 -15.17 -40.51 3.51
C GLU A 87 -14.60 -39.29 4.23
N LYS A 88 -13.27 -39.15 4.25
CA LYS A 88 -12.62 -37.93 4.78
C LYS A 88 -13.10 -36.68 4.06
N ARG A 89 -13.18 -36.70 2.73
CA ARG A 89 -13.68 -35.56 1.93
C ARG A 89 -15.16 -35.28 2.18
N GLN A 90 -15.97 -36.32 2.36
CA GLN A 90 -17.39 -36.20 2.64
C GLN A 90 -17.61 -35.55 4.01
N LEU A 91 -16.94 -36.04 5.05
CA LEU A 91 -17.00 -35.45 6.39
C LEU A 91 -16.51 -34.00 6.38
N MET A 92 -15.31 -33.73 5.85
CA MET A 92 -14.77 -32.38 5.82
C MET A 92 -15.64 -31.42 5.00
N GLY A 93 -16.10 -31.83 3.82
CA GLY A 93 -16.95 -31.01 2.96
C GLY A 93 -18.32 -30.74 3.56
N TRP A 94 -18.88 -31.69 4.32
CA TRP A 94 -20.10 -31.45 5.08
C TRP A 94 -19.88 -30.44 6.20
N ILE A 95 -18.80 -30.56 6.99
CA ILE A 95 -18.47 -29.60 8.05
C ILE A 95 -18.31 -28.19 7.43
N GLU A 96 -17.52 -28.08 6.37
CA GLU A 96 -17.29 -26.81 5.67
C GLU A 96 -18.60 -26.17 5.20
N LYS A 97 -19.47 -26.94 4.54
CA LYS A 97 -20.71 -26.41 3.95
C LYS A 97 -21.82 -26.17 4.99
N ARG A 98 -21.99 -27.05 5.97
CA ARG A 98 -23.15 -27.05 6.89
C ARG A 98 -22.86 -26.40 8.23
N VAL A 99 -21.67 -26.62 8.78
CA VAL A 99 -21.27 -26.03 10.07
C VAL A 99 -20.65 -24.66 9.83
N PHE A 100 -19.59 -24.59 9.01
CA PHE A 100 -18.89 -23.33 8.74
C PHE A 100 -19.64 -22.46 7.72
N LYS A 101 -20.71 -22.97 7.11
CA LYS A 101 -21.55 -22.25 6.12
C LYS A 101 -20.73 -21.70 4.95
N LEU A 102 -19.64 -22.39 4.60
CA LEU A 102 -18.78 -22.03 3.47
C LEU A 102 -19.46 -22.50 2.18
N ASP A 103 -19.98 -21.54 1.42
CA ASP A 103 -20.45 -21.77 0.05
C ASP A 103 -19.33 -21.37 -0.93
N PRO A 104 -18.68 -22.32 -1.63
CA PRO A 104 -17.67 -22.00 -2.65
C PRO A 104 -18.20 -21.10 -3.77
N ASN A 105 -19.50 -21.09 -4.03
CA ASN A 105 -20.14 -20.25 -5.03
C ASN A 105 -20.54 -18.87 -4.50
N ASN A 106 -20.59 -18.70 -3.17
CA ASN A 106 -20.91 -17.45 -2.49
C ASN A 106 -20.04 -17.29 -1.25
N PRO A 107 -18.71 -17.11 -1.43
CA PRO A 107 -17.79 -17.03 -0.30
C PRO A 107 -18.12 -15.82 0.57
N ASP A 108 -18.27 -16.04 1.88
CA ASP A 108 -18.41 -14.96 2.85
C ASP A 108 -17.03 -14.43 3.26
N PRO A 109 -16.64 -13.22 2.83
CA PRO A 109 -15.35 -12.62 3.21
C PRO A 109 -15.36 -12.07 4.65
N GLY A 110 -16.47 -12.19 5.37
CA GLY A 110 -16.66 -11.62 6.69
C GLY A 110 -17.01 -10.12 6.66
N ARG A 111 -17.15 -9.54 7.85
CA ARG A 111 -17.43 -8.10 8.01
C ARG A 111 -16.14 -7.29 7.87
N VAL A 112 -16.25 -6.15 7.20
CA VAL A 112 -15.16 -5.19 7.07
C VAL A 112 -15.45 -4.00 7.98
N THR A 113 -14.59 -3.77 8.95
CA THR A 113 -14.68 -2.60 9.84
C THR A 113 -14.16 -1.36 9.13
N ILE A 114 -14.80 -0.22 9.37
CA ILE A 114 -14.33 1.07 8.87
C ILE A 114 -12.92 1.30 9.42
N ARG A 115 -11.98 1.61 8.54
CA ARG A 115 -10.58 1.75 8.90
C ARG A 115 -10.12 3.18 8.69
N ARG A 116 -9.51 3.81 9.70
CA ARG A 116 -8.79 5.08 9.50
C ARG A 116 -7.45 4.85 8.81
N LEU A 117 -6.93 5.90 8.17
CA LEU A 117 -5.54 5.93 7.73
C LEU A 117 -4.63 5.87 8.95
N ASN A 118 -3.71 4.90 8.97
CA ASN A 118 -2.63 4.89 9.94
C ASN A 118 -1.59 5.97 9.61
N ARG A 119 -0.59 6.19 10.47
CA ARG A 119 0.46 7.20 10.31
C ARG A 119 1.13 7.13 8.95
N VAL A 120 1.54 5.92 8.56
CA VAL A 120 2.25 5.66 7.29
C VAL A 120 1.36 5.96 6.09
N GLU A 121 0.11 5.51 6.13
CA GLU A 121 -0.85 5.75 5.05
C GLU A 121 -1.22 7.23 4.92
N TYR A 122 -1.38 7.94 6.04
CA TYR A 122 -1.63 9.38 6.05
C TYR A 122 -0.44 10.14 5.43
N TYR A 123 0.79 9.84 5.86
CA TYR A 123 2.01 10.44 5.33
C TYR A 123 2.08 10.33 3.80
N TYR A 124 1.91 9.11 3.27
CA TYR A 124 2.01 8.89 1.83
C TYR A 124 0.82 9.45 1.05
N ALA A 125 -0.39 9.42 1.62
CA ALA A 125 -1.56 10.06 1.03
C ALA A 125 -1.33 11.57 0.85
N ILE A 126 -0.84 12.27 1.89
CA ILE A 126 -0.49 13.69 1.80
C ILE A 126 0.62 13.92 0.78
N LYS A 127 1.68 13.11 0.81
CA LYS A 127 2.81 13.24 -0.11
C LYS A 127 2.41 13.06 -1.57
N ASP A 128 1.50 12.14 -1.85
CA ASP A 128 1.04 11.86 -3.22
C ASP A 128 -0.04 12.84 -3.69
N LEU A 129 -0.93 13.31 -2.80
CA LEU A 129 -1.96 14.30 -3.14
C LEU A 129 -1.38 15.70 -3.32
N LEU A 130 -0.46 16.09 -2.45
CA LEU A 130 -0.04 17.48 -2.26
C LEU A 130 1.47 17.69 -2.40
N GLY A 131 2.27 16.63 -2.55
CA GLY A 131 3.72 16.78 -2.67
C GLY A 131 4.39 17.35 -1.42
N VAL A 132 3.69 17.37 -0.28
CA VAL A 132 4.17 17.88 1.01
C VAL A 132 4.64 16.72 1.88
N GLU A 133 5.74 16.92 2.57
CA GLU A 133 6.21 16.02 3.62
C GLU A 133 5.75 16.53 4.99
N TYR A 134 4.97 15.71 5.69
CA TYR A 134 4.45 15.97 7.02
C TYR A 134 4.80 14.78 7.91
N GLU A 135 5.77 14.94 8.81
CA GLU A 135 6.33 13.84 9.58
C GLU A 135 5.34 13.31 10.60
N THR A 136 4.49 12.37 10.19
CA THR A 136 3.45 11.79 11.06
C THR A 136 4.05 11.07 12.26
N SER A 137 5.32 10.65 12.18
CA SER A 137 5.94 9.90 13.25
C SER A 137 6.16 10.71 14.53
N GLU A 138 6.45 12.00 14.35
CA GLU A 138 6.66 12.98 15.41
C GLU A 138 5.36 13.67 15.83
N ASN A 139 4.38 13.76 14.92
CA ASN A 139 3.19 14.59 15.11
C ASN A 139 1.95 13.81 15.57
N PHE A 140 1.87 12.51 15.29
CA PHE A 140 0.74 11.66 15.69
C PHE A 140 1.17 10.63 16.74
N PRO A 141 0.28 10.26 17.68
CA PRO A 141 0.50 9.10 18.54
C PRO A 141 0.71 7.83 17.71
N ALA A 142 1.44 6.86 18.24
CA ALA A 142 1.61 5.56 17.59
C ALA A 142 0.25 4.88 17.34
N ASP A 143 0.16 4.11 16.26
CA ASP A 143 -1.05 3.34 15.95
C ASP A 143 -1.08 2.04 16.76
N ASP A 144 -2.28 1.65 17.21
CA ASP A 144 -2.50 0.34 17.82
C ASP A 144 -2.25 -0.78 16.80
N THR A 145 -1.73 -1.92 17.28
CA THR A 145 -1.44 -3.08 16.43
C THR A 145 -2.37 -4.24 16.76
N GLY A 146 -2.84 -4.94 15.72
CA GLY A 146 -3.67 -6.14 15.82
C GLY A 146 -3.06 -7.24 14.99
N TYR A 147 -2.87 -8.44 15.55
CA TYR A 147 -2.20 -9.56 14.88
C TYR A 147 -0.82 -9.22 14.30
N GLY A 148 -0.11 -8.26 14.92
CA GLY A 148 1.19 -7.76 14.45
C GLY A 148 1.12 -6.70 13.35
N PHE A 149 -0.07 -6.18 13.02
CA PHE A 149 -0.25 -5.18 11.97
C PHE A 149 -0.96 -3.90 12.45
N ASP A 150 -0.42 -2.74 12.08
CA ASP A 150 -0.95 -1.37 12.27
C ASP A 150 -2.00 -0.98 11.21
N THR A 151 -2.44 -1.97 10.42
CA THR A 151 -3.37 -1.81 9.30
C THR A 151 -4.75 -2.42 9.57
N ILE A 152 -4.99 -2.91 10.80
CA ILE A 152 -6.22 -3.63 11.16
C ILE A 152 -7.27 -2.65 11.66
N GLY A 153 -8.42 -2.60 10.99
CA GLY A 153 -9.49 -1.64 11.31
C GLY A 153 -10.01 -1.75 12.75
N ASP A 154 -10.09 -2.97 13.28
CA ASP A 154 -10.69 -3.26 14.60
C ASP A 154 -9.94 -2.66 15.79
N VAL A 155 -8.65 -2.38 15.62
CA VAL A 155 -7.81 -1.78 16.67
C VAL A 155 -7.52 -0.30 16.42
N LEU A 156 -7.80 0.23 15.23
CA LEU A 156 -7.49 1.61 14.86
C LEU A 156 -8.56 2.60 15.36
N SER A 157 -8.66 2.71 16.69
CA SER A 157 -9.53 3.67 17.36
C SER A 157 -9.09 5.14 17.14
N ILE A 158 -9.98 6.09 17.42
CA ILE A 158 -9.66 7.53 17.45
C ILE A 158 -9.79 8.04 18.87
N SER A 159 -8.66 8.47 19.45
CA SER A 159 -8.65 9.23 20.69
C SER A 159 -8.94 10.72 20.43
N PRO A 160 -9.44 11.47 21.42
CA PRO A 160 -9.60 12.93 21.31
C PRO A 160 -8.32 13.64 20.87
N LEU A 161 -7.17 13.24 21.42
CA LEU A 161 -5.86 13.76 21.04
C LEU A 161 -5.56 13.55 19.55
N LEU A 162 -5.81 12.34 19.03
CA LEU A 162 -5.57 12.06 17.61
C LEU A 162 -6.48 12.91 16.71
N MET A 163 -7.73 13.16 17.13
CA MET A 163 -8.64 14.05 16.39
C MET A 163 -8.11 15.49 16.33
N GLU A 164 -7.63 16.02 17.45
CA GLU A 164 -6.98 17.35 17.49
C GLU A 164 -5.77 17.40 16.56
N LYS A 165 -4.95 16.33 16.57
CA LYS A 165 -3.78 16.21 15.68
C LYS A 165 -4.16 16.13 14.20
N TYR A 166 -5.27 15.50 13.83
CA TYR A 166 -5.75 15.54 12.45
C TYR A 166 -6.17 16.95 12.01
N LEU A 167 -6.82 17.72 12.89
CA LEU A 167 -7.20 19.11 12.58
C LEU A 167 -5.97 20.02 12.42
N GLU A 168 -4.99 19.88 13.32
CA GLU A 168 -3.70 20.58 13.24
C GLU A 168 -2.97 20.21 11.93
N ALA A 169 -2.85 18.91 11.65
CA ALA A 169 -2.19 18.40 10.45
C ALA A 169 -2.85 18.90 9.17
N ALA A 170 -4.18 18.91 9.09
CA ALA A 170 -4.92 19.41 7.94
C ALA A 170 -4.53 20.86 7.61
N SER A 171 -4.48 21.72 8.64
CA SER A 171 -4.08 23.13 8.50
C SER A 171 -2.61 23.28 8.10
N THR A 172 -1.70 22.60 8.81
CA THR A 172 -0.26 22.66 8.54
C THR A 172 0.09 22.16 7.14
N VAL A 173 -0.55 21.07 6.71
CA VAL A 173 -0.33 20.50 5.38
C VAL A 173 -0.85 21.43 4.29
N ALA A 174 -2.05 22.00 4.47
CA ALA A 174 -2.61 22.94 3.50
C ALA A 174 -1.75 24.21 3.36
N GLU A 175 -1.23 24.74 4.48
CA GLU A 175 -0.30 25.88 4.48
C GLU A 175 1.03 25.54 3.78
N LYS A 176 1.61 24.36 4.05
CA LYS A 176 2.82 23.92 3.35
C LYS A 176 2.61 23.73 1.85
N ALA A 177 1.41 23.32 1.43
CA ALA A 177 1.09 23.09 0.04
C ALA A 177 0.79 24.39 -0.72
N LEU A 178 0.12 25.35 -0.07
CA LEU A 178 -0.21 26.68 -0.60
C LEU A 178 0.31 27.78 0.33
N PRO A 179 1.64 27.99 0.41
CA PRO A 179 2.20 29.03 1.25
C PRO A 179 1.82 30.41 0.73
N LYS A 180 1.53 31.34 1.64
CA LYS A 180 1.26 32.73 1.28
C LYS A 180 2.48 33.36 0.60
N GLY A 181 2.24 34.08 -0.51
CA GLY A 181 3.31 34.74 -1.27
C GLY A 181 4.26 33.78 -1.98
N VAL A 182 3.74 32.64 -2.44
CA VAL A 182 4.54 31.63 -3.16
C VAL A 182 5.35 32.28 -4.29
N ALA A 183 6.63 31.92 -4.35
CA ALA A 183 7.54 32.39 -5.38
C ALA A 183 8.06 31.23 -6.23
N LEU A 184 8.37 31.54 -7.48
CA LEU A 184 9.10 30.63 -8.36
C LEU A 184 10.48 30.34 -7.75
N GLN A 185 10.81 29.05 -7.63
CA GLN A 185 12.06 28.57 -7.05
C GLN A 185 12.89 27.79 -8.07
N THR A 186 14.19 27.65 -7.77
CA THR A 186 15.05 26.76 -8.53
C THR A 186 14.57 25.31 -8.35
N PRO A 187 14.29 24.58 -9.44
CA PRO A 187 13.86 23.19 -9.37
C PRO A 187 14.82 22.32 -8.56
N VAL A 188 14.23 21.43 -7.75
CA VAL A 188 14.94 20.36 -7.04
C VAL A 188 14.26 19.04 -7.42
N ARG A 189 15.05 18.06 -7.84
CA ARG A 189 14.58 16.71 -8.14
C ARG A 189 15.39 15.72 -7.31
N PHE A 190 14.69 14.83 -6.60
CA PHE A 190 15.29 13.75 -5.84
C PHE A 190 14.99 12.41 -6.52
N PHE A 191 16.02 11.60 -6.67
CA PHE A 191 15.96 10.26 -7.24
C PHE A 191 16.44 9.28 -6.19
N GLU A 192 15.56 8.41 -5.70
CA GLU A 192 15.91 7.40 -4.70
C GLU A 192 17.02 6.46 -5.20
N GLY A 193 17.94 6.09 -4.31
CA GLY A 193 19.11 5.28 -4.66
C GLY A 193 18.74 3.89 -5.18
N SER A 194 17.63 3.34 -4.73
CA SER A 194 17.05 2.10 -5.22
C SER A 194 16.58 2.15 -6.70
N ARG A 195 16.66 3.31 -7.36
CA ARG A 195 16.56 3.46 -8.83
C ARG A 195 17.86 3.17 -9.58
N PHE A 196 18.99 3.01 -8.89
CA PHE A 196 20.25 2.61 -9.51
C PHE A 196 20.15 1.19 -10.07
N ARG A 197 20.75 1.01 -11.25
CA ARG A 197 20.82 -0.24 -12.01
C ARG A 197 22.26 -0.53 -12.44
N GLU A 198 22.55 -1.79 -12.72
CA GLU A 198 23.83 -2.22 -13.27
C GLU A 198 23.79 -2.27 -14.81
N HIS A 199 24.92 -2.05 -15.46
CA HIS A 199 24.97 -2.00 -16.92
C HIS A 199 24.72 -3.39 -17.53
N GLY A 200 23.63 -3.53 -18.29
CA GLY A 200 23.20 -4.81 -18.87
C GLY A 200 22.09 -5.53 -18.08
N ASP A 201 21.70 -5.01 -16.92
CA ASP A 201 20.56 -5.51 -16.12
C ASP A 201 19.67 -4.35 -15.66
N GLU A 202 18.55 -4.15 -16.37
CA GLU A 202 17.58 -3.10 -16.04
C GLU A 202 16.63 -3.49 -14.89
N VAL A 203 16.64 -4.76 -14.48
CA VAL A 203 15.70 -5.32 -13.50
C VAL A 203 16.28 -5.22 -12.09
N GLN A 204 17.56 -5.57 -11.91
CA GLN A 204 18.14 -5.67 -10.56
C GLN A 204 18.51 -4.30 -9.96
N GLN A 205 17.99 -4.04 -8.76
CA GLN A 205 18.39 -2.89 -7.94
C GLN A 205 19.87 -3.01 -7.53
N ALA A 206 20.64 -1.94 -7.75
CA ALA A 206 22.09 -1.91 -7.53
C ALA A 206 22.54 -0.74 -6.63
N ASP A 207 21.80 -0.45 -5.57
CA ASP A 207 22.09 0.64 -4.64
C ASP A 207 23.10 0.28 -3.53
N ARG A 208 23.46 -1.00 -3.38
CA ARG A 208 24.53 -1.43 -2.47
C ARG A 208 25.78 -1.85 -3.26
N MET A 209 26.89 -1.17 -3.01
CA MET A 209 28.17 -1.37 -3.72
C MET A 209 29.26 -1.79 -2.72
N LYS A 210 29.81 -3.00 -2.87
CA LYS A 210 30.82 -3.56 -1.98
C LYS A 210 32.19 -2.91 -2.21
N PHE A 211 32.95 -2.69 -1.15
CA PHE A 211 34.28 -2.06 -1.24
C PHE A 211 35.33 -2.96 -1.93
N LYS A 212 35.11 -4.27 -1.93
CA LYS A 212 36.04 -5.28 -2.47
C LYS A 212 35.91 -5.50 -3.98
N GLU A 213 34.85 -4.98 -4.60
CA GLU A 213 34.54 -5.16 -6.02
C GLU A 213 34.60 -3.80 -6.72
N GLU A 214 35.22 -3.73 -7.90
CA GLU A 214 35.01 -2.58 -8.78
C GLU A 214 33.61 -2.71 -9.38
N ARG A 215 32.79 -1.67 -9.21
CA ARG A 215 31.41 -1.68 -9.70
C ARG A 215 31.01 -0.30 -10.19
N LYS A 216 30.15 -0.27 -11.21
CA LYS A 216 29.51 0.94 -11.74
C LYS A 216 28.01 0.75 -11.80
N VAL A 217 27.27 1.76 -11.38
CA VAL A 217 25.80 1.75 -11.39
C VAL A 217 25.29 3.09 -11.90
N TYR A 218 24.13 3.09 -12.54
CA TYR A 218 23.57 4.28 -13.14
C TYR A 218 22.09 4.46 -12.83
N LEU A 219 21.63 5.71 -12.90
CA LEU A 219 20.22 6.06 -12.99
C LEU A 219 20.03 7.19 -13.99
N LYS A 220 18.83 7.27 -14.56
CA LYS A 220 18.42 8.40 -15.39
C LYS A 220 17.70 9.44 -14.53
N GLY A 221 18.11 10.70 -14.68
CA GLY A 221 17.49 11.86 -14.04
C GLY A 221 17.20 12.94 -15.06
N ASP A 222 15.99 13.50 -15.02
CA ASP A 222 15.56 14.50 -15.99
C ASP A 222 15.86 15.93 -15.54
N ALA A 223 16.24 16.78 -16.49
CA ALA A 223 16.38 18.22 -16.31
C ALA A 223 15.38 19.00 -17.19
N PRO A 224 14.72 20.04 -16.66
CA PRO A 224 13.67 20.77 -17.38
C PRO A 224 14.21 21.57 -18.59
N VAL A 225 15.44 22.06 -18.50
CA VAL A 225 16.11 22.86 -19.53
C VAL A 225 17.60 22.52 -19.57
N LYS A 226 18.29 22.94 -20.64
CA LYS A 226 19.75 22.89 -20.67
C LYS A 226 20.34 23.92 -19.70
N GLY A 227 21.35 23.54 -18.93
CA GLY A 227 22.04 24.47 -18.03
C GLY A 227 23.00 23.79 -17.06
N VAL A 228 23.57 24.58 -16.16
CA VAL A 228 24.44 24.10 -15.08
C VAL A 228 23.59 23.76 -13.85
N TYR A 229 23.76 22.56 -13.29
CA TYR A 229 23.02 22.09 -12.12
C TYR A 229 24.00 21.65 -11.03
N GLN A 230 23.58 21.79 -9.78
CA GLN A 230 24.21 21.14 -8.65
C GLN A 230 23.68 19.70 -8.53
N VAL A 231 24.58 18.73 -8.52
CA VAL A 231 24.25 17.31 -8.35
C VAL A 231 24.87 16.83 -7.04
N THR A 232 24.05 16.23 -6.18
CA THR A 232 24.47 15.74 -4.86
C THR A 232 24.04 14.29 -4.69
N LEU A 233 24.99 13.41 -4.47
CA LEU A 233 24.79 12.02 -4.06
C LEU A 233 24.74 11.93 -2.54
N ASP A 234 23.66 11.34 -2.04
CA ASP A 234 23.47 10.97 -0.65
C ASP A 234 23.73 9.46 -0.51
N TYR A 235 24.63 9.06 0.41
CA TYR A 235 25.02 7.67 0.63
C TYR A 235 25.35 7.39 2.10
N ALA A 236 25.40 6.13 2.48
CA ALA A 236 25.83 5.67 3.80
C ALA A 236 26.87 4.55 3.67
N ILE A 237 27.66 4.34 4.71
CA ILE A 237 28.57 3.20 4.80
C ILE A 237 27.97 2.15 5.73
N ARG A 238 27.96 0.88 5.30
CA ARG A 238 27.54 -0.25 6.12
C ARG A 238 28.65 -1.29 6.19
N GLY A 239 28.91 -1.79 7.40
CA GLY A 239 30.02 -2.69 7.71
C GLY A 239 31.07 -2.04 8.62
N LEU A 240 31.76 -2.85 9.43
CA LEU A 240 32.77 -2.42 10.40
C LEU A 240 34.11 -3.06 10.04
N THR A 241 34.82 -2.46 9.08
CA THR A 241 36.12 -2.97 8.61
C THR A 241 37.13 -1.84 8.41
N ASN A 242 38.38 -2.17 8.09
CA ASN A 242 39.39 -1.18 7.69
C ASN A 242 39.45 -0.97 6.16
N GLN A 243 38.49 -1.53 5.42
CA GLN A 243 38.43 -1.40 3.96
C GLN A 243 38.22 0.06 3.58
N ARG A 244 38.86 0.46 2.50
CA ARG A 244 38.73 1.76 1.86
C ARG A 244 38.47 1.56 0.37
N ALA A 245 37.64 2.41 -0.18
CA ALA A 245 37.35 2.44 -1.60
C ALA A 245 37.36 3.89 -2.10
N ARG A 246 37.58 4.08 -3.39
CA ARG A 246 37.35 5.36 -4.08
C ARG A 246 35.93 5.34 -4.63
N LEU A 247 35.11 6.28 -4.18
CA LEU A 247 33.77 6.52 -4.68
C LEU A 247 33.82 7.72 -5.63
N GLU A 248 33.28 7.56 -6.83
CA GLU A 248 33.25 8.58 -7.87
C GLU A 248 31.82 8.84 -8.31
N LEU A 249 31.47 10.12 -8.47
CA LEU A 249 30.19 10.56 -9.03
C LEU A 249 30.43 11.17 -10.41
N TRP A 250 29.71 10.66 -11.40
CA TRP A 250 29.80 11.05 -12.79
C TRP A 250 28.42 11.52 -13.28
N MET A 251 28.42 12.54 -14.13
CA MET A 251 27.24 13.05 -14.82
C MET A 251 27.54 13.09 -16.32
N ASN A 252 26.72 12.43 -17.14
CA ASN A 252 26.85 12.40 -18.60
C ASN A 252 28.27 12.04 -19.08
N GLY A 253 28.90 11.06 -18.43
CA GLY A 253 30.26 10.61 -18.76
C GLY A 253 31.40 11.50 -18.26
N LYS A 254 31.11 12.59 -17.54
CA LYS A 254 32.11 13.47 -16.91
C LYS A 254 32.12 13.28 -15.39
N LYS A 255 33.29 13.05 -14.80
CA LYS A 255 33.46 12.97 -13.34
C LYS A 255 33.26 14.35 -12.73
N ILE A 256 32.38 14.44 -11.73
CA ILE A 256 32.05 15.71 -11.05
C ILE A 256 32.43 15.74 -9.57
N ALA A 257 32.61 14.57 -8.95
CA ALA A 257 33.14 14.47 -7.60
C ALA A 257 33.83 13.11 -7.39
N GLU A 258 34.79 13.07 -6.48
CA GLU A 258 35.41 11.84 -5.99
C GLU A 258 35.73 11.93 -4.51
N ARG A 259 35.74 10.80 -3.82
CA ARG A 259 36.15 10.72 -2.42
C ARG A 259 36.71 9.35 -2.10
N THR A 260 37.76 9.30 -1.27
CA THR A 260 38.15 8.04 -0.62
C THR A 260 37.23 7.83 0.58
N VAL A 261 36.44 6.76 0.54
CA VAL A 261 35.52 6.35 1.61
C VAL A 261 36.15 5.23 2.43
N GLY A 262 35.78 5.17 3.69
CA GLY A 262 36.22 4.21 4.70
C GLY A 262 35.09 4.01 5.70
N TRP A 263 35.41 3.49 6.88
CA TRP A 263 34.44 3.41 7.96
C TRP A 263 33.85 4.78 8.32
N ASP A 264 32.54 4.87 8.47
CA ASP A 264 31.80 6.08 8.82
C ASP A 264 30.45 5.68 9.43
N GLN A 265 30.07 6.29 10.56
CA GLN A 265 28.84 5.97 11.30
C GLN A 265 27.64 6.82 10.89
N ARG A 266 27.81 7.83 10.03
CA ARG A 266 26.71 8.71 9.63
C ARG A 266 25.71 7.95 8.74
N ASP A 267 24.42 8.13 9.02
CA ASP A 267 23.35 7.55 8.21
C ASP A 267 23.20 8.21 6.84
N THR A 268 23.71 9.43 6.68
CA THR A 268 23.78 10.10 5.39
C THR A 268 25.04 10.95 5.27
N ILE A 269 25.79 10.69 4.22
CA ILE A 269 26.99 11.40 3.79
C ILE A 269 26.70 11.94 2.40
N LYS A 270 27.11 13.19 2.14
CA LYS A 270 26.89 13.86 0.86
C LYS A 270 28.19 14.05 0.10
N MET A 271 28.14 13.89 -1.21
CA MET A 271 29.18 14.34 -2.13
C MET A 271 28.54 14.85 -3.42
N GLY A 272 29.15 15.83 -4.08
CA GLY A 272 28.51 16.43 -5.23
C GLY A 272 29.38 17.44 -5.95
N GLY A 273 28.90 17.88 -7.11
CA GLY A 273 29.57 18.85 -7.96
C GLY A 273 28.58 19.48 -8.94
N GLN A 274 29.05 20.48 -9.68
CA GLN A 274 28.28 21.10 -10.75
C GLN A 274 28.47 20.32 -12.05
N ALA A 275 27.40 20.24 -12.84
CA ALA A 275 27.41 19.57 -14.13
C ALA A 275 26.55 20.30 -15.15
N ASP A 276 26.96 20.24 -16.42
CA ASP A 276 26.15 20.67 -17.56
C ASP A 276 25.14 19.56 -17.92
N LEU A 277 23.85 19.87 -17.81
CA LEU A 277 22.77 18.96 -18.18
C LEU A 277 22.09 19.44 -19.46
N ILE A 278 21.62 18.49 -20.25
CA ILE A 278 20.72 18.73 -21.38
C ILE A 278 19.27 18.70 -20.93
N LYS A 279 18.37 19.32 -21.69
CA LYS A 279 16.93 19.15 -21.48
C LYS A 279 16.54 17.68 -21.65
N GLY A 280 15.71 17.17 -20.75
CA GLY A 280 15.29 15.77 -20.74
C GLY A 280 16.26 14.89 -19.96
N SER A 281 16.49 13.69 -20.47
CA SER A 281 17.17 12.64 -19.71
C SER A 281 18.69 12.83 -19.65
N ASN A 282 19.23 12.76 -18.44
CA ASN A 282 20.67 12.80 -18.15
C ASN A 282 21.04 11.54 -17.34
N THR A 283 22.28 11.07 -17.50
CA THR A 283 22.75 9.85 -16.82
C THR A 283 23.63 10.21 -15.64
N VAL A 284 23.22 9.78 -14.45
CA VAL A 284 24.04 9.81 -13.24
C VAL A 284 24.69 8.43 -13.09
N GLU A 285 26.00 8.40 -12.93
CA GLU A 285 26.74 7.17 -12.72
C GLU A 285 27.58 7.27 -11.44
N VAL A 286 27.57 6.20 -10.65
CA VAL A 286 28.37 6.06 -9.45
C VAL A 286 29.33 4.90 -9.67
N ARG A 287 30.62 5.13 -9.39
CA ARG A 287 31.66 4.09 -9.49
C ARG A 287 32.30 3.89 -8.13
N ILE A 288 32.51 2.64 -7.76
CA ILE A 288 33.33 2.27 -6.61
C ILE A 288 34.56 1.51 -7.09
N ARG A 289 35.72 1.82 -6.52
CA ARG A 289 36.99 1.12 -6.78
C ARG A 289 37.68 0.76 -5.48
N PRO A 290 38.06 -0.51 -5.26
CA PRO A 290 38.84 -0.90 -4.07
C PRO A 290 40.14 -0.10 -3.98
N LYS A 291 40.53 0.35 -2.77
CA LYS A 291 41.85 0.96 -2.52
C LYS A 291 42.80 0.05 -1.74
N ASN A 292 42.26 -0.80 -0.89
CA ASN A 292 43.01 -1.82 -0.16
C ASN A 292 42.17 -3.10 -0.10
N SER A 293 42.83 -4.24 -0.22
CA SER A 293 42.22 -5.55 -0.01
C SER A 293 42.39 -5.93 1.45
N PRO A 294 41.31 -6.28 2.18
CA PRO A 294 41.44 -6.84 3.52
C PRO A 294 42.01 -8.27 3.44
N GLY A 295 42.52 -8.79 4.56
CA GLY A 295 42.76 -10.23 4.70
C GLY A 295 41.43 -11.01 4.70
N GLU A 296 41.45 -12.25 4.22
CA GLU A 296 40.26 -13.13 4.00
C GLU A 296 39.30 -13.28 5.20
N ARG A 297 39.74 -12.93 6.43
CA ARG A 297 38.96 -13.07 7.67
C ARG A 297 38.22 -11.81 8.14
N GLN A 298 38.34 -10.68 7.43
CA GLN A 298 37.58 -9.48 7.81
C GLN A 298 36.18 -9.49 7.17
N GLY A 299 35.19 -8.92 7.87
CA GLY A 299 33.83 -8.73 7.35
C GLY A 299 33.78 -7.88 6.07
N GLU A 300 32.57 -7.61 5.59
CA GLU A 300 32.35 -6.85 4.35
C GLU A 300 31.92 -5.41 4.64
N GLN A 301 32.44 -4.46 3.87
CA GLN A 301 32.01 -3.07 3.90
C GLN A 301 31.43 -2.64 2.54
N SER A 302 30.39 -1.82 2.57
CA SER A 302 29.67 -1.38 1.39
C SER A 302 29.23 0.07 1.48
N VAL A 303 29.12 0.72 0.32
CA VAL A 303 28.38 1.97 0.14
C VAL A 303 26.93 1.60 -0.14
N VAL A 304 26.00 2.22 0.58
CA VAL A 304 24.56 2.18 0.27
C VAL A 304 24.16 3.55 -0.27
N LEU A 305 23.77 3.61 -1.54
CA LEU A 305 23.30 4.82 -2.21
C LEU A 305 21.89 5.12 -1.71
N LYS A 306 21.69 6.27 -1.07
CA LYS A 306 20.39 6.71 -0.56
C LYS A 306 19.60 7.45 -1.63
N GLY A 307 20.28 8.22 -2.47
CA GLY A 307 19.67 8.89 -3.62
C GLY A 307 20.53 10.00 -4.19
N VAL A 308 20.02 10.65 -5.23
CA VAL A 308 20.66 11.77 -5.92
C VAL A 308 19.69 12.94 -5.96
N THR A 309 20.18 14.12 -5.55
CA THR A 309 19.48 15.39 -5.70
C THR A 309 20.09 16.19 -6.85
N ILE A 310 19.25 16.63 -7.78
CA ILE A 310 19.61 17.55 -8.88
C ILE A 310 18.90 18.88 -8.62
N ARG A 311 19.66 19.95 -8.41
CA ARG A 311 19.15 21.31 -8.18
C ARG A 311 19.65 22.26 -9.27
N GLY A 312 18.74 22.90 -9.98
CA GLY A 312 19.10 23.86 -11.02
C GLY A 312 17.99 24.11 -12.06
N PRO A 313 18.29 24.89 -13.10
CA PRO A 313 19.61 25.43 -13.42
C PRO A 313 20.04 26.55 -12.45
N LEU A 314 21.33 26.61 -12.13
CA LEU A 314 21.87 27.48 -11.08
C LEU A 314 21.88 28.97 -11.45
N ASN A 315 21.84 29.30 -12.74
CA ASN A 315 21.74 30.66 -13.25
C ASN A 315 20.31 31.25 -13.17
N GLY A 316 19.32 30.45 -12.72
CA GLY A 316 17.93 30.89 -12.64
C GLY A 316 17.22 31.04 -13.98
N SER A 317 17.77 30.50 -15.08
CA SER A 317 17.13 30.55 -16.41
C SER A 317 15.79 29.81 -16.48
N TYR A 318 15.55 28.92 -15.52
CA TYR A 318 14.28 28.25 -15.33
C TYR A 318 13.95 28.20 -13.85
N LYS A 319 12.73 28.60 -13.52
CA LYS A 319 12.15 28.49 -12.19
C LYS A 319 10.76 27.89 -12.30
N GLU A 320 10.31 27.27 -11.24
CA GLU A 320 9.00 26.64 -11.16
C GLU A 320 8.39 26.88 -9.79
N TYR A 321 7.06 26.77 -9.70
CA TYR A 321 6.41 26.79 -8.40
C TYR A 321 6.78 25.53 -7.60
N PRO A 322 6.73 25.61 -6.25
CA PRO A 322 6.82 24.42 -5.42
C PRO A 322 5.87 23.32 -5.87
N LYS A 323 6.28 22.07 -5.67
CA LYS A 323 5.54 20.90 -6.12
C LYS A 323 4.11 20.90 -5.59
N GLY A 324 3.90 21.24 -4.32
CA GLY A 324 2.56 21.31 -3.73
C GLY A 324 1.67 22.36 -4.34
N TYR A 325 2.21 23.56 -4.59
CA TYR A 325 1.47 24.61 -5.30
C TYR A 325 1.05 24.14 -6.69
N SER A 326 1.98 23.55 -7.46
CA SER A 326 1.70 23.07 -8.82
C SER A 326 0.73 21.89 -8.87
N MET A 327 0.67 21.08 -7.82
CA MET A 327 -0.27 19.95 -7.70
C MET A 327 -1.71 20.40 -7.43
N ILE A 328 -1.89 21.58 -6.85
CA ILE A 328 -3.19 22.15 -6.52
C ILE A 328 -3.63 23.15 -7.60
N MET A 329 -2.76 24.12 -7.89
CA MET A 329 -2.96 25.18 -8.86
C MET A 329 -2.57 24.68 -10.25
N VAL A 330 -3.37 23.75 -10.76
CA VAL A 330 -3.09 22.93 -11.96
C VAL A 330 -2.87 23.73 -13.26
N ASP A 331 -3.42 24.95 -13.35
CA ASP A 331 -3.27 25.85 -14.50
C ASP A 331 -2.38 27.07 -14.19
N GLY A 332 -1.68 27.05 -13.06
CA GLY A 332 -0.88 28.17 -12.57
C GLY A 332 -1.65 29.13 -11.65
N PRO A 333 -1.19 30.38 -11.49
CA PRO A 333 -1.76 31.33 -10.54
C PRO A 333 -3.22 31.68 -10.84
N ALA A 334 -3.93 32.12 -9.81
CA ALA A 334 -5.35 32.44 -9.92
C ALA A 334 -5.63 33.54 -10.96
N PRO A 335 -6.68 33.40 -11.78
CA PRO A 335 -7.09 34.46 -12.71
C PRO A 335 -7.57 35.70 -11.95
N GLU A 336 -7.55 36.87 -12.59
CA GLU A 336 -7.96 38.12 -11.95
C GLU A 336 -9.49 38.24 -11.81
N LYS A 337 -10.25 37.76 -12.80
CA LYS A 337 -11.70 37.94 -12.84
C LYS A 337 -12.42 36.93 -11.94
N MET A 338 -13.35 37.43 -11.13
CA MET A 338 -14.09 36.63 -10.15
C MET A 338 -14.78 35.39 -10.78
N ARG A 339 -15.46 35.54 -11.91
CA ARG A 339 -16.11 34.41 -12.59
C ARG A 339 -15.12 33.34 -13.06
N GLU A 340 -13.93 33.74 -13.50
CA GLU A 340 -12.88 32.80 -13.91
C GLU A 340 -12.27 32.11 -12.67
N ARG A 341 -12.13 32.82 -11.55
CA ARG A 341 -11.71 32.24 -10.27
C ARG A 341 -12.67 31.17 -9.78
N GLU A 342 -13.98 31.41 -9.82
CA GLU A 342 -14.96 30.41 -9.39
C GLU A 342 -14.88 29.12 -10.25
N LEU A 343 -14.73 29.27 -11.58
CA LEU A 343 -14.54 28.14 -12.49
C LEU A 343 -13.23 27.39 -12.19
N TYR A 344 -12.17 28.13 -11.89
CA TYR A 344 -10.88 27.54 -11.54
C TYR A 344 -10.94 26.81 -10.19
N ALA A 345 -11.53 27.40 -9.16
CA ALA A 345 -11.77 26.76 -7.86
C ALA A 345 -12.54 25.45 -8.02
N ARG A 346 -13.57 25.44 -8.86
CA ARG A 346 -14.35 24.23 -9.17
C ARG A 346 -13.51 23.15 -9.82
N LYS A 347 -12.57 23.52 -10.71
CA LYS A 347 -11.62 22.58 -11.34
C LYS A 347 -10.64 22.01 -10.30
N ILE A 348 -10.05 22.87 -9.48
CA ILE A 348 -9.12 22.48 -8.41
C ILE A 348 -9.80 21.52 -7.43
N ILE A 349 -10.97 21.91 -6.90
CA ILE A 349 -11.73 21.11 -5.92
C ILE A 349 -12.14 19.76 -6.51
N ARG A 350 -12.60 19.70 -7.76
CA ARG A 350 -12.93 18.41 -8.40
C ARG A 350 -11.70 17.51 -8.53
N SER A 351 -10.56 18.05 -8.96
CA SER A 351 -9.33 17.29 -9.15
C SER A 351 -8.74 16.79 -7.82
N PHE A 352 -8.65 17.67 -6.83
CA PHE A 352 -8.07 17.34 -5.52
C PHE A 352 -8.99 16.41 -4.72
N VAL A 353 -10.26 16.78 -4.57
CA VAL A 353 -11.15 16.10 -3.62
C VAL A 353 -11.56 14.72 -4.14
N SER A 354 -11.63 14.51 -5.46
CA SER A 354 -11.95 13.18 -6.00
C SER A 354 -10.87 12.16 -5.68
N ARG A 355 -9.60 12.58 -5.70
CA ARG A 355 -8.46 11.76 -5.26
C ARG A 355 -8.45 11.60 -3.74
N ALA A 356 -8.65 12.68 -2.99
CA ALA A 356 -8.63 12.65 -1.52
C ALA A 356 -9.76 11.76 -0.95
N PHE A 357 -10.97 11.86 -1.48
CA PHE A 357 -12.10 11.01 -1.10
C PHE A 357 -12.15 9.70 -1.87
N ARG A 358 -11.24 9.50 -2.83
CA ARG A 358 -11.03 8.25 -3.58
C ARG A 358 -12.25 7.85 -4.42
N ARG A 359 -13.06 8.84 -4.81
CA ARG A 359 -14.31 8.68 -5.56
C ARG A 359 -14.78 10.01 -6.16
N PRO A 360 -15.67 10.00 -7.16
CA PRO A 360 -16.28 11.22 -7.70
C PRO A 360 -17.05 11.98 -6.63
N LEU A 361 -17.07 13.30 -6.77
CA LEU A 361 -17.89 14.18 -5.95
C LEU A 361 -19.26 14.38 -6.57
N ASP A 362 -20.29 14.38 -5.72
CA ASP A 362 -21.60 14.89 -6.09
C ASP A 362 -21.57 16.41 -6.29
N ARG A 363 -22.51 16.92 -7.09
CA ARG A 363 -22.55 18.35 -7.45
C ARG A 363 -22.73 19.24 -6.22
N GLY A 364 -23.48 18.80 -5.20
CA GLY A 364 -23.74 19.58 -3.99
C GLY A 364 -22.48 19.78 -3.16
N THR A 365 -21.69 18.71 -2.97
CA THR A 365 -20.41 18.80 -2.25
C THR A 365 -19.41 19.71 -2.96
N VAL A 366 -19.31 19.63 -4.29
CA VAL A 366 -18.45 20.56 -5.05
C VAL A 366 -18.90 22.01 -4.84
N THR A 367 -20.20 22.28 -4.97
CA THR A 367 -20.74 23.64 -4.80
C THR A 367 -20.44 24.19 -3.41
N ARG A 368 -20.68 23.45 -2.33
CA ARG A 368 -20.39 23.90 -0.95
C ARG A 368 -18.92 24.22 -0.73
N LEU A 369 -18.00 23.39 -1.25
CA LEU A 369 -16.56 23.62 -1.11
C LEU A 369 -16.09 24.82 -1.94
N VAL A 370 -16.68 25.04 -3.13
CA VAL A 370 -16.38 26.22 -3.95
C VAL A 370 -16.88 27.49 -3.26
N GLU A 371 -18.12 27.48 -2.76
CA GLU A 371 -18.70 28.61 -2.01
C GLU A 371 -17.85 28.96 -0.79
N MET A 372 -17.42 27.95 -0.03
CA MET A 372 -16.50 28.12 1.10
C MET A 372 -15.18 28.78 0.67
N ALA A 373 -14.56 28.32 -0.40
CA ALA A 373 -13.32 28.91 -0.91
C ALA A 373 -13.52 30.35 -1.38
N MET A 374 -14.60 30.61 -2.14
CA MET A 374 -14.89 31.94 -2.68
C MET A 374 -15.29 32.95 -1.59
N GLN A 375 -15.91 32.51 -0.49
CA GLN A 375 -16.23 33.36 0.64
C GLN A 375 -14.95 33.87 1.33
N VAL A 376 -13.95 33.01 1.47
CA VAL A 376 -12.64 33.39 2.02
C VAL A 376 -11.87 34.29 1.05
N ASP A 377 -11.84 33.97 -0.25
CA ASP A 377 -11.19 34.82 -1.29
C ASP A 377 -11.74 36.27 -1.28
N GLN A 378 -13.04 36.43 -1.00
CA GLN A 378 -13.70 37.74 -0.95
C GLN A 378 -13.54 38.47 0.39
N SER A 379 -12.93 37.84 1.40
CA SER A 379 -12.75 38.45 2.71
C SER A 379 -11.58 39.44 2.74
N PRO A 380 -11.66 40.57 3.47
CA PRO A 380 -10.58 41.56 3.51
C PRO A 380 -9.22 40.97 3.89
N GLY A 381 -8.20 41.21 3.07
CA GLY A 381 -6.82 40.77 3.32
C GLY A 381 -6.52 39.30 2.98
N GLN A 382 -7.50 38.57 2.43
CA GLN A 382 -7.35 37.19 1.96
C GLN A 382 -7.07 37.13 0.45
N SER A 383 -6.54 35.99 0.03
CA SER A 383 -6.28 35.67 -1.38
C SER A 383 -7.10 34.46 -1.84
N PHE A 384 -7.11 34.22 -3.15
CA PHE A 384 -7.73 33.03 -3.73
C PHE A 384 -7.09 31.75 -3.18
N GLU A 385 -5.76 31.75 -3.06
CA GLU A 385 -5.00 30.69 -2.43
C GLU A 385 -5.44 30.44 -0.98
N ASP A 386 -5.74 31.49 -0.20
CA ASP A 386 -6.25 31.34 1.17
C ASP A 386 -7.62 30.65 1.18
N GLY A 387 -8.49 30.95 0.21
CA GLY A 387 -9.77 30.29 0.05
C GLY A 387 -9.66 28.81 -0.33
N ILE A 388 -8.81 28.49 -1.31
CA ILE A 388 -8.53 27.10 -1.69
C ILE A 388 -7.93 26.33 -0.51
N LYS A 389 -6.94 26.92 0.18
CA LYS A 389 -6.34 26.36 1.40
C LYS A 389 -7.39 26.05 2.45
N HIS A 390 -8.34 26.95 2.70
CA HIS A 390 -9.41 26.72 3.67
C HIS A 390 -10.31 25.52 3.29
N ALA A 391 -10.74 25.44 2.03
CA ALA A 391 -11.51 24.30 1.54
C ALA A 391 -10.72 22.98 1.62
N MET A 392 -9.42 23.02 1.37
CA MET A 392 -8.55 21.85 1.49
C MET A 392 -8.38 21.39 2.94
N THR A 393 -8.21 22.31 3.88
CA THR A 393 -8.18 21.98 5.31
C THR A 393 -9.45 21.25 5.72
N ALA A 394 -10.62 21.72 5.29
CA ALA A 394 -11.89 21.04 5.56
C ALA A 394 -11.96 19.62 4.98
N VAL A 395 -11.40 19.42 3.77
CA VAL A 395 -11.34 18.11 3.11
C VAL A 395 -10.40 17.15 3.86
N LEU A 396 -9.21 17.60 4.25
CA LEU A 396 -8.22 16.80 4.96
C LEU A 396 -8.64 16.46 6.40
N ALA A 397 -9.47 17.31 7.02
CA ALA A 397 -10.07 17.03 8.32
C ALA A 397 -11.32 16.12 8.23
N SER A 398 -11.84 15.86 7.02
CA SER A 398 -13.10 15.13 6.85
C SER A 398 -12.94 13.63 7.13
N PRO A 399 -13.95 12.98 7.77
CA PRO A 399 -13.99 11.53 7.87
C PRO A 399 -13.88 10.82 6.51
N ARG A 400 -14.33 11.44 5.42
CA ARG A 400 -14.22 10.87 4.06
C ARG A 400 -12.79 10.77 3.55
N PHE A 401 -11.88 11.58 4.09
CA PHE A 401 -10.44 11.49 3.85
C PHE A 401 -9.76 10.60 4.90
N LEU A 402 -10.04 10.82 6.18
CA LEU A 402 -9.40 10.10 7.29
C LEU A 402 -9.75 8.61 7.32
N PHE A 403 -10.94 8.24 6.86
CA PHE A 403 -11.41 6.85 6.87
C PHE A 403 -11.58 6.27 5.47
N ARG A 404 -11.23 5.01 5.37
CA ARG A 404 -11.53 4.10 4.28
C ARG A 404 -12.79 3.33 4.66
N ALA A 405 -13.92 3.87 4.23
CA ALA A 405 -15.21 3.20 4.34
C ALA A 405 -15.50 2.47 3.02
N GLU A 406 -15.86 1.20 3.13
CA GLU A 406 -16.38 0.42 2.02
C GLU A 406 -17.90 0.42 2.16
N ILE A 407 -18.56 1.24 1.35
CA ILE A 407 -20.01 1.36 1.43
C ILE A 407 -20.60 0.06 0.91
N GLN A 408 -21.13 -0.75 1.82
CA GLN A 408 -21.95 -1.89 1.44
C GLN A 408 -23.26 -1.37 0.84
N PRO A 409 -23.62 -1.76 -0.40
CA PRO A 409 -24.86 -1.33 -1.04
C PRO A 409 -26.11 -1.80 -0.28
N GLU A 410 -26.00 -2.94 0.42
CA GLU A 410 -27.08 -3.58 1.18
C GLU A 410 -26.65 -3.81 2.65
N PRO A 411 -26.41 -2.75 3.45
CA PRO A 411 -25.81 -2.89 4.78
C PRO A 411 -26.69 -3.63 5.79
N ASN A 412 -27.99 -3.78 5.50
CA ASN A 412 -28.97 -4.47 6.32
C ASN A 412 -29.22 -5.93 5.86
N ASN A 413 -28.50 -6.43 4.85
CA ASN A 413 -28.65 -7.78 4.33
C ASN A 413 -27.47 -8.67 4.75
N SER A 414 -27.47 -9.11 6.01
CA SER A 414 -26.34 -9.83 6.62
C SER A 414 -26.00 -11.18 5.99
N GLY A 415 -26.87 -11.75 5.15
CA GLY A 415 -26.64 -13.03 4.47
C GLY A 415 -26.08 -12.93 3.05
N LYS A 416 -25.88 -11.71 2.53
CA LYS A 416 -25.45 -11.50 1.14
C LYS A 416 -24.08 -10.82 1.09
N SER A 417 -23.08 -11.58 0.65
CA SER A 417 -21.76 -11.05 0.33
C SER A 417 -21.85 -10.23 -0.95
N VAL A 418 -21.54 -8.93 -0.84
CA VAL A 418 -21.58 -8.02 -1.99
C VAL A 418 -20.16 -7.77 -2.49
N MET A 419 -19.96 -7.84 -3.79
CA MET A 419 -18.69 -7.45 -4.40
C MET A 419 -18.41 -5.98 -4.10
N LEU A 420 -17.15 -5.66 -3.82
CA LEU A 420 -16.68 -4.28 -3.74
C LEU A 420 -17.05 -3.52 -5.01
N ASP A 421 -17.46 -2.27 -4.86
CA ASP A 421 -17.51 -1.34 -5.98
C ASP A 421 -16.10 -1.06 -6.52
N GLU A 422 -16.01 -0.52 -7.73
CA GLU A 422 -14.75 -0.33 -8.42
C GLU A 422 -13.85 0.73 -7.74
N TYR A 423 -14.41 1.68 -7.00
CA TYR A 423 -13.65 2.66 -6.22
C TYR A 423 -13.09 2.08 -4.94
N ALA A 424 -13.88 1.25 -4.25
CA ALA A 424 -13.42 0.48 -3.10
C ALA A 424 -12.29 -0.48 -3.51
N LEU A 425 -12.41 -1.13 -4.68
CA LEU A 425 -11.35 -1.96 -5.25
C LEU A 425 -10.09 -1.13 -5.56
N ALA A 426 -10.22 0.04 -6.21
CA ALA A 426 -9.10 0.94 -6.47
C ALA A 426 -8.38 1.38 -5.18
N ALA A 427 -9.16 1.76 -4.17
CA ALA A 427 -8.63 2.16 -2.87
C ALA A 427 -7.92 1.00 -2.18
N ARG A 428 -8.53 -0.19 -2.09
CA ARG A 428 -7.89 -1.37 -1.50
C ARG A 428 -6.56 -1.69 -2.18
N LEU A 429 -6.54 -1.73 -3.51
CA LEU A 429 -5.33 -2.03 -4.28
C LEU A 429 -4.23 -0.99 -4.03
N SER A 430 -4.57 0.30 -4.05
CA SER A 430 -3.61 1.39 -3.84
C SER A 430 -3.04 1.44 -2.44
N PHE A 431 -3.87 1.26 -1.40
CA PHE A 431 -3.34 1.23 -0.03
C PHE A 431 -2.55 -0.04 0.26
N PHE A 432 -2.90 -1.16 -0.37
CA PHE A 432 -2.13 -2.39 -0.24
C PHE A 432 -0.73 -2.25 -0.86
N LEU A 433 -0.63 -1.83 -2.12
CA LEU A 433 0.65 -1.79 -2.83
C LEU A 433 1.46 -0.52 -2.58
N TRP A 434 0.81 0.63 -2.42
CA TRP A 434 1.45 1.94 -2.35
C TRP A 434 1.22 2.69 -1.04
N SER A 435 0.46 2.11 -0.10
CA SER A 435 0.12 2.73 1.19
C SER A 435 -0.43 4.15 1.04
N SER A 436 -1.18 4.42 -0.04
CA SER A 436 -1.60 5.76 -0.43
C SER A 436 -2.89 5.72 -1.27
N VAL A 437 -3.44 6.91 -1.55
CA VAL A 437 -4.62 7.08 -2.41
C VAL A 437 -4.38 6.57 -3.84
N PRO A 438 -5.41 6.04 -4.52
CA PRO A 438 -5.32 5.62 -5.92
C PRO A 438 -4.97 6.81 -6.82
N ASP A 439 -4.25 6.53 -7.90
CA ASP A 439 -3.92 7.51 -8.92
C ASP A 439 -5.07 7.70 -9.93
N ASP A 440 -4.89 8.65 -10.84
CA ASP A 440 -5.91 9.01 -11.83
C ASP A 440 -6.25 7.84 -12.78
N GLU A 441 -5.30 6.96 -13.06
CA GLU A 441 -5.52 5.78 -13.91
C GLU A 441 -6.47 4.78 -13.23
N LEU A 442 -6.22 4.44 -11.96
CA LEU A 442 -7.11 3.58 -11.17
C LEU A 442 -8.50 4.20 -11.03
N LEU A 443 -8.58 5.50 -10.71
CA LEU A 443 -9.86 6.20 -10.56
C LEU A 443 -10.62 6.32 -11.89
N SER A 444 -9.92 6.48 -13.01
CA SER A 444 -10.53 6.51 -14.35
C SER A 444 -11.08 5.14 -14.75
N LEU A 445 -10.32 4.06 -14.51
CA LEU A 445 -10.80 2.70 -14.73
C LEU A 445 -11.99 2.38 -13.83
N ALA A 446 -11.96 2.80 -12.56
CA ALA A 446 -13.07 2.62 -11.64
C ALA A 446 -14.32 3.38 -12.12
N PHE A 447 -14.16 4.62 -12.58
CA PHE A 447 -15.26 5.40 -13.16
C PHE A 447 -15.90 4.74 -14.39
N LYS A 448 -15.09 4.06 -15.21
CA LYS A 448 -15.57 3.33 -16.39
C LYS A 448 -16.10 1.93 -16.08
N ASN A 449 -16.07 1.48 -14.83
CA ASN A 449 -16.31 0.09 -14.42
C ASN A 449 -15.44 -0.94 -15.14
N GLN A 450 -14.16 -0.60 -15.33
CA GLN A 450 -13.19 -1.41 -16.07
C GLN A 450 -12.01 -1.87 -15.21
N LEU A 451 -11.89 -1.44 -13.95
CA LEU A 451 -10.71 -1.74 -13.14
C LEU A 451 -10.57 -3.24 -12.90
N ARG A 452 -11.66 -3.90 -12.49
CA ARG A 452 -11.63 -5.36 -12.24
C ARG A 452 -11.24 -6.19 -13.46
N ASN A 453 -11.69 -5.78 -14.64
CA ASN A 453 -11.35 -6.45 -15.90
C ASN A 453 -9.89 -6.22 -16.33
N ASN A 454 -9.23 -5.22 -15.74
CA ASN A 454 -7.83 -4.86 -16.02
C ASN A 454 -6.92 -5.04 -14.81
N LEU A 455 -7.33 -5.84 -13.82
CA LEU A 455 -6.68 -5.89 -12.51
C LEU A 455 -5.22 -6.37 -12.59
N GLY A 456 -4.94 -7.41 -13.37
CA GLY A 456 -3.58 -7.93 -13.55
C GLY A 456 -2.61 -6.88 -14.10
N VAL A 457 -3.01 -6.20 -15.18
CA VAL A 457 -2.21 -5.12 -15.79
C VAL A 457 -1.95 -3.98 -14.80
N GLN A 458 -2.95 -3.63 -13.99
CA GLN A 458 -2.78 -2.58 -12.98
C GLN A 458 -1.87 -3.02 -11.82
N ILE A 459 -1.95 -4.28 -11.39
CA ILE A 459 -1.04 -4.84 -10.38
C ILE A 459 0.41 -4.77 -10.90
N ASP A 460 0.68 -5.23 -12.12
CA ASP A 460 2.03 -5.22 -12.71
C ASP A 460 2.59 -3.80 -12.79
N ARG A 461 1.79 -2.85 -13.29
CA ARG A 461 2.12 -1.42 -13.35
C ARG A 461 2.46 -0.86 -11.97
N MET A 462 1.66 -1.21 -10.97
CA MET A 462 1.83 -0.71 -9.60
C MET A 462 3.04 -1.31 -8.90
N ILE A 463 3.33 -2.59 -9.12
CA ILE A 463 4.54 -3.26 -8.59
C ILE A 463 5.80 -2.66 -9.22
N ALA A 464 5.78 -2.36 -10.53
CA ALA A 464 6.90 -1.74 -11.23
C ALA A 464 7.20 -0.30 -10.78
N SER A 465 6.23 0.38 -10.16
CA SER A 465 6.41 1.73 -9.60
C SER A 465 7.31 1.71 -8.36
N SER A 466 8.14 2.75 -8.18
CA SER A 466 8.96 2.89 -6.96
C SER A 466 8.13 2.98 -5.67
N LYS A 467 6.84 3.33 -5.78
CA LYS A 467 5.91 3.34 -4.65
C LYS A 467 5.65 1.95 -4.06
N SER A 468 5.86 0.85 -4.82
CA SER A 468 5.66 -0.52 -4.32
C SER A 468 6.60 -0.88 -3.16
N ARG A 469 7.72 -0.17 -3.01
CA ARG A 469 8.62 -0.37 -1.85
C ARG A 469 7.95 0.02 -0.53
N ARG A 470 6.91 0.87 -0.56
CA ARG A 470 6.12 1.19 0.62
C ARG A 470 5.42 -0.06 1.16
N PHE A 471 4.88 -0.90 0.29
CA PHE A 471 4.35 -2.22 0.67
C PHE A 471 5.43 -3.09 1.31
N VAL A 472 6.61 -3.22 0.69
CA VAL A 472 7.71 -4.05 1.25
C VAL A 472 8.12 -3.54 2.63
N ASN A 473 8.37 -2.24 2.78
CA ASN A 473 8.80 -1.65 4.05
C ASN A 473 7.69 -1.71 5.12
N ASN A 474 6.42 -1.66 4.72
CA ASN A 474 5.30 -1.67 5.65
C ASN A 474 4.90 -3.09 6.04
N PHE A 475 4.52 -3.90 5.07
CA PHE A 475 4.00 -5.23 5.32
C PHE A 475 5.09 -6.20 5.80
N VAL A 476 6.22 -6.29 5.08
CA VAL A 476 7.29 -7.24 5.45
C VAL A 476 7.97 -6.81 6.76
N GLY A 477 8.17 -5.51 6.94
CA GLY A 477 8.72 -4.95 8.18
C GLY A 477 7.90 -5.30 9.42
N GLN A 478 6.57 -5.28 9.32
CA GLN A 478 5.67 -5.68 10.40
C GLN A 478 5.58 -7.19 10.57
N TRP A 479 5.46 -7.93 9.46
CA TRP A 479 5.37 -9.39 9.50
C TRP A 479 6.61 -10.05 10.15
N LEU A 480 7.80 -9.49 9.90
CA LEU A 480 9.05 -9.96 10.50
C LEU A 480 9.37 -9.29 11.86
N GLN A 481 8.49 -8.41 12.36
CA GLN A 481 8.74 -7.57 13.56
C GLN A 481 10.05 -6.77 13.47
N ALA A 482 10.55 -6.51 12.27
CA ALA A 482 11.83 -5.85 12.04
C ALA A 482 11.79 -4.36 12.38
N ARG A 483 10.60 -3.76 12.44
CA ARG A 483 10.41 -2.36 12.85
C ARG A 483 10.75 -2.12 14.32
N ASP A 484 10.58 -3.11 15.17
CA ASP A 484 10.86 -2.98 16.61
C ASP A 484 12.37 -3.00 16.91
N VAL A 485 13.19 -3.36 15.91
CA VAL A 485 14.64 -3.49 16.01
C VAL A 485 15.37 -2.22 15.53
N GLU A 486 14.68 -1.29 14.82
CA GLU A 486 15.27 -0.05 14.30
C GLU A 486 15.21 1.16 15.26
N ASN A 487 14.91 0.95 16.55
CA ASN A 487 14.93 2.00 17.57
C ASN A 487 16.32 2.24 18.18
#